data_AF-A0A0M1JA24-F1
#
_entry.id   AF-A0A0M1JA24-F1
#
_cell.length_a   1.000
_cell.length_b   1.000
_cell.length_c   1.000
_cell.angle_alpha   90.00
_cell.angle_beta   90.00
_cell.angle_gamma   90.00
#
_symmetry.space_group_name_H-M   'P 1'
#
loop_
_entity.id
_entity.type
_entity.pdbx_description
1 polymer ?
#
loop_
_entity_poly.entity_id
_entity_poly.type
_entity_poly.pdbx_seq_one_letter_code
_entity_poly.pdbx_strand_id
1 'polypeptide(L)'
;NPKQQVHGILIFLNHTKEATHSRWISQSELPHWLNLIYLDDFLPDLLDQKPDDPFIAVFAPLILKQTELEQQAPKLWHTIHTAEIPDAIRSNLQQILELWFFEKFKEKDEQEVLTMLQTLTPLEETLAYRNIFAKGKIAGEMLGISKGKAEGETLMLKKQILRKFKTLPKWAEQQIDKANSKQLENWAENIFDAETLKQLLSD
;
A
#
# COMPACT_ATOMS: atom_id res chain seq x y z
N ASN A 1 -10.02 48.72 0.02
CA ASN A 1 -9.37 47.41 0.24
C ASN A 1 -9.65 46.93 1.65
N PRO A 2 -10.65 46.06 1.86
CA PRO A 2 -10.93 45.58 3.21
C PRO A 2 -9.75 44.72 3.68
N LYS A 3 -9.31 44.98 4.91
CA LYS A 3 -8.30 44.22 5.65
C LYS A 3 -8.89 42.85 5.98
N GLN A 4 -8.75 41.85 5.10
CA GLN A 4 -9.12 40.48 5.45
C GLN A 4 -8.11 39.95 6.47
N GLN A 5 -8.61 39.61 7.66
CA GLN A 5 -7.85 38.96 8.70
C GLN A 5 -7.71 37.48 8.33
N VAL A 6 -6.57 37.12 7.74
CA VAL A 6 -6.26 35.73 7.39
C VAL A 6 -5.86 35.00 8.67
N HIS A 7 -6.40 33.80 8.88
CA HIS A 7 -5.95 32.87 9.91
C HIS A 7 -5.59 31.54 9.21
N GLY A 8 -4.35 31.11 9.35
CA GLY A 8 -3.84 29.84 8.86
C GLY A 8 -3.76 28.82 9.99
N ILE A 9 -3.97 27.55 9.67
CA ILE A 9 -3.76 26.43 10.59
C ILE A 9 -2.82 25.46 9.90
N LEU A 10 -1.72 25.12 10.56
CA LEU A 10 -0.79 24.10 10.12
C LEU A 10 -0.86 22.92 11.08
N ILE A 11 -1.17 21.73 10.55
CA ILE A 11 -1.40 20.53 11.36
C ILE A 11 -0.27 19.53 11.11
N PHE A 12 0.42 19.14 12.18
CA PHE A 12 1.42 18.08 12.18
C PHE A 12 0.88 16.83 12.86
N LEU A 13 1.35 15.66 12.43
CA LEU A 13 0.96 14.40 13.05
C LEU A 13 1.55 14.25 14.45
N ASN A 14 2.81 14.65 14.61
CA ASN A 14 3.53 14.60 15.88
C ASN A 14 4.74 15.56 15.87
N HIS A 15 5.28 15.85 17.04
CA HIS A 15 6.46 16.71 17.21
C HIS A 15 7.71 16.19 16.47
N THR A 16 7.84 14.86 16.32
CA THR A 16 9.01 14.27 15.63
C THR A 16 9.01 14.49 14.12
N LYS A 17 7.82 14.66 13.51
CA LYS A 17 7.61 14.91 12.08
C LYS A 17 7.51 16.40 11.74
N GLU A 18 7.72 17.29 12.71
CA GLU A 18 7.85 18.74 12.49
C GLU A 18 8.95 19.11 11.49
N ALA A 19 9.78 18.13 11.11
CA ALA A 19 10.80 18.20 10.10
C ALA A 19 11.88 19.21 10.44
N THR A 20 13.07 18.65 10.64
CA THR A 20 14.40 19.10 10.20
C THR A 20 14.49 19.87 8.86
N HIS A 21 13.37 20.14 8.17
CA HIS A 21 13.24 21.00 6.98
C HIS A 21 12.62 22.38 7.26
N SER A 22 12.19 22.69 8.47
CA SER A 22 11.80 24.04 8.89
C SER A 22 13.04 24.93 9.09
N ARG A 23 13.79 25.17 8.00
CA ARG A 23 14.73 26.32 7.91
C ARG A 23 14.03 27.68 8.07
N TRP A 24 12.71 27.70 8.23
CA TRP A 24 11.89 28.88 7.99
C TRP A 24 11.19 29.42 9.22
N ILE A 25 10.95 28.65 10.29
CA ILE A 25 10.22 29.19 11.43
C ILE A 25 10.57 28.42 12.71
N SER A 26 11.31 29.05 13.64
CA SER A 26 11.31 28.60 15.04
C SER A 26 9.93 28.91 15.63
N GLN A 27 9.38 28.08 16.55
CA GLN A 27 8.07 28.33 17.17
C GLN A 27 7.91 29.75 17.74
N SER A 28 9.02 30.41 18.12
CA SER A 28 9.07 31.81 18.58
C SER A 28 8.90 32.88 17.49
N GLU A 29 8.86 32.51 16.21
CA GLU A 29 8.77 33.39 15.04
C GLU A 29 7.53 33.15 14.17
N LEU A 30 6.60 32.30 14.63
CA LEU A 30 5.36 32.05 13.91
C LEU A 30 4.54 33.34 13.77
N PRO A 31 4.09 33.71 12.57
CA PRO A 31 3.22 34.84 12.41
C PRO A 31 1.96 34.68 13.26
N HIS A 32 1.48 35.75 13.88
CA HIS A 32 0.26 35.75 14.71
C HIS A 32 -1.01 35.28 13.98
N TRP A 33 -0.97 35.23 12.64
CA TRP A 33 -2.05 34.69 11.83
C TRP A 33 -1.97 33.17 11.64
N LEU A 34 -0.88 32.50 12.01
CA LEU A 34 -0.66 31.08 11.78
C LEU A 34 -0.64 30.30 13.10
N ASN A 35 -1.60 29.41 13.27
CA ASN A 35 -1.66 28.48 14.40
C ASN A 35 -1.04 27.14 14.03
N LEU A 36 -0.13 26.65 14.87
CA LEU A 36 0.49 25.34 14.75
C LEU A 36 -0.22 24.36 15.68
N ILE A 37 -0.63 23.22 15.16
CA ILE A 37 -1.38 22.20 15.90
C ILE A 37 -0.72 20.84 15.65
N TYR A 38 -0.49 20.08 16.72
CA TYR A 38 0.02 18.70 16.63
C TYR A 38 -1.04 17.72 17.07
N LEU A 39 -1.35 16.73 16.24
CA LEU A 39 -2.39 15.75 16.51
C LEU A 39 -2.13 14.95 17.80
N ASP A 40 -0.88 14.62 18.11
CA ASP A 40 -0.51 13.89 19.33
C ASP A 40 -0.73 14.70 20.63
N ASP A 41 -0.79 16.03 20.57
CA ASP A 41 -1.04 16.86 21.75
C ASP A 41 -2.52 16.91 22.15
N PHE A 42 -3.43 17.04 21.17
CA PHE A 42 -4.84 17.32 21.47
C PHE A 42 -5.77 16.15 21.18
N LEU A 43 -5.40 15.23 20.29
CA LEU A 43 -6.28 14.12 19.92
C LEU A 43 -6.52 13.14 21.09
N PRO A 44 -5.54 12.81 21.97
CA PRO A 44 -5.81 12.01 23.16
C PRO A 44 -6.88 12.65 24.06
N ASP A 45 -6.71 13.94 24.39
CA ASP A 45 -7.66 14.68 25.23
C ASP A 45 -9.06 14.74 24.60
N LEU A 46 -9.14 14.89 23.27
CA LEU A 46 -10.41 14.87 22.55
C LEU A 46 -11.07 13.49 22.54
N LEU A 47 -10.30 12.41 22.39
CA LEU A 47 -10.83 11.05 22.49
C LEU A 47 -11.37 10.77 23.88
N ASP A 48 -10.70 11.26 24.92
CA ASP A 48 -11.16 11.09 26.30
C ASP A 48 -12.44 11.88 26.58
N GLN A 49 -12.54 13.12 26.06
CA GLN A 49 -13.71 13.98 26.26
C GLN A 49 -14.91 13.58 25.39
N LYS A 50 -14.66 13.09 24.18
CA LYS A 50 -15.68 12.79 23.17
C LYS A 50 -15.39 11.46 22.45
N PRO A 51 -15.37 10.34 23.19
CA PRO A 51 -14.99 9.03 22.63
C PRO A 51 -15.95 8.51 21.57
N ASP A 52 -17.18 9.02 21.55
CA ASP A 52 -18.24 8.57 20.65
C ASP A 52 -18.52 9.57 19.52
N ASP A 53 -17.69 10.62 19.37
CA ASP A 53 -17.76 11.52 18.21
C ASP A 53 -17.09 10.85 17.00
N PRO A 54 -17.81 10.59 15.90
CA PRO A 54 -17.27 9.86 14.75
C PRO A 54 -16.13 10.60 14.04
N PHE A 55 -16.08 11.94 14.13
CA PHE A 55 -15.01 12.74 13.52
C PHE A 55 -13.71 12.68 14.32
N ILE A 56 -13.79 12.32 15.61
CA ILE A 56 -12.61 12.13 16.46
C ILE A 56 -12.21 10.64 16.44
N ALA A 57 -13.18 9.74 16.57
CA ALA A 57 -12.97 8.30 16.59
C ALA A 57 -12.23 7.78 15.34
N VAL A 58 -12.48 8.36 14.16
CA VAL A 58 -11.80 7.98 12.91
C VAL A 58 -10.27 8.14 12.98
N PHE A 59 -9.77 9.03 13.83
CA PHE A 59 -8.33 9.29 13.99
C PHE A 59 -7.69 8.53 15.15
N ALA A 60 -8.47 7.81 15.97
CA ALA A 60 -7.93 7.02 17.08
C ALA A 60 -6.79 6.06 16.68
N PRO A 61 -6.82 5.38 15.52
CA PRO A 61 -5.69 4.53 15.08
C PRO A 61 -4.35 5.26 14.91
N LEU A 62 -4.34 6.59 14.79
CA LEU A 62 -3.11 7.37 14.65
C LEU A 62 -2.31 7.46 15.95
N ILE A 63 -3.00 7.43 17.10
CA ILE A 63 -2.41 7.69 18.41
C ILE A 63 -2.44 6.48 19.34
N LEU A 64 -3.41 5.58 19.17
CA LEU A 64 -3.50 4.36 19.99
C LEU A 64 -2.34 3.40 19.68
N LYS A 65 -1.83 2.76 20.73
CA LYS A 65 -0.89 1.64 20.56
C LYS A 65 -1.61 0.44 19.96
N GLN A 66 -0.85 -0.45 19.34
CA GLN A 66 -1.40 -1.64 18.66
C GLN A 66 -2.38 -2.43 19.55
N THR A 67 -1.98 -2.78 20.77
CA THR A 67 -2.80 -3.58 21.69
C THR A 67 -4.09 -2.85 22.10
N GLU A 68 -4.01 -1.54 22.35
CA GLU A 68 -5.17 -0.71 22.69
C GLU A 68 -6.11 -0.57 21.49
N LEU A 69 -5.54 -0.39 20.30
CA LEU A 69 -6.29 -0.29 19.06
C LEU A 69 -7.05 -1.58 18.75
N GLU A 70 -6.45 -2.75 18.94
CA GLU A 70 -7.14 -4.04 18.75
C GLU A 70 -8.34 -4.20 19.70
N GLN A 71 -8.21 -3.73 20.95
CA GLN A 71 -9.29 -3.77 21.93
C GLN A 71 -10.42 -2.78 21.60
N GLN A 72 -10.06 -1.59 21.10
CA GLN A 72 -11.02 -0.52 20.81
C GLN A 72 -11.61 -0.59 19.38
N ALA A 73 -11.00 -1.33 18.47
CA ALA A 73 -11.42 -1.43 17.07
C ALA A 73 -12.92 -1.72 16.87
N PRO A 74 -13.57 -2.62 17.64
CA PRO A 74 -14.99 -2.90 17.47
C PRO A 74 -15.85 -1.70 17.86
N LYS A 75 -15.46 -1.00 18.93
CA LYS A 75 -16.13 0.23 19.38
C LYS A 75 -16.00 1.32 18.32
N LEU A 76 -14.79 1.58 17.83
CA LEU A 76 -14.53 2.59 16.80
C LEU A 76 -15.33 2.32 15.53
N TRP A 77 -15.36 1.05 15.11
CA TRP A 77 -16.17 0.60 13.98
C TRP A 77 -17.65 0.91 14.19
N HIS A 78 -18.20 0.48 15.32
CA HIS A 78 -19.61 0.71 15.66
C HIS A 78 -19.95 2.21 15.69
N THR A 79 -19.15 3.02 16.40
CA THR A 79 -19.33 4.48 16.52
C THR A 79 -19.50 5.15 15.16
N ILE A 80 -18.67 4.80 14.17
CA ILE A 80 -18.75 5.42 12.84
C ILE A 80 -19.93 4.85 12.03
N HIS A 81 -20.20 3.55 12.11
CA HIS A 81 -21.26 2.90 11.31
C HIS A 81 -22.66 3.32 11.73
N THR A 82 -22.88 3.53 13.02
CA THR A 82 -24.18 3.91 13.56
C THR A 82 -24.33 5.41 13.77
N ALA A 83 -23.33 6.22 13.40
CA ALA A 83 -23.38 7.67 13.55
C ALA A 83 -24.59 8.28 12.80
N GLU A 84 -25.34 9.13 13.49
CA GLU A 84 -26.46 9.90 12.92
C GLU A 84 -25.96 11.12 12.14
N ILE A 85 -25.25 10.85 11.04
CA ILE A 85 -24.67 11.85 10.14
C ILE A 85 -25.04 11.53 8.68
N PRO A 86 -24.95 12.51 7.75
CA PRO A 86 -25.23 12.27 6.33
C PRO A 86 -24.44 11.09 5.77
N ASP A 87 -25.09 10.22 4.99
CA ASP A 87 -24.51 8.96 4.50
C ASP A 87 -23.21 9.14 3.73
N ALA A 88 -23.10 10.21 2.93
CA ALA A 88 -21.86 10.53 2.22
C ALA A 88 -20.68 10.79 3.18
N ILE A 89 -20.94 11.48 4.29
CA ILE A 89 -19.91 11.75 5.32
C ILE A 89 -19.59 10.46 6.06
N ARG A 90 -20.61 9.69 6.45
CA ARG A 90 -20.43 8.41 7.13
C ARG A 90 -19.59 7.44 6.31
N SER A 91 -19.92 7.30 5.02
CA SER A 91 -19.19 6.44 4.09
C SER A 91 -17.73 6.89 3.93
N ASN A 92 -17.47 8.20 3.93
CA ASN A 92 -16.09 8.70 3.91
C ASN A 92 -15.33 8.36 5.20
N LEU A 93 -15.96 8.52 6.37
CA LEU A 93 -15.34 8.17 7.66
C LEU A 93 -15.08 6.66 7.78
N GLN A 94 -16.01 5.82 7.31
CA GLN A 94 -15.83 4.36 7.24
C GLN A 94 -14.61 4.00 6.39
N GLN A 95 -14.50 4.57 5.18
CA GLN A 95 -13.35 4.32 4.30
C GLN A 95 -12.03 4.76 4.93
N ILE A 96 -11.99 5.90 5.63
CA ILE A 96 -10.78 6.37 6.32
C ILE A 96 -10.41 5.39 7.46
N LEU A 97 -11.38 4.96 8.27
CA LEU A 97 -11.15 4.01 9.35
C LEU A 97 -10.63 2.66 8.82
N GLU A 98 -11.23 2.16 7.74
CA GLU A 98 -10.80 0.93 7.06
C GLU A 98 -9.35 1.03 6.59
N LEU A 99 -8.95 2.15 5.96
CA LEU A 99 -7.58 2.39 5.54
C LEU A 99 -6.60 2.36 6.72
N TRP A 100 -6.98 2.92 7.87
CA TRP A 100 -6.17 2.83 9.07
C TRP A 100 -6.04 1.40 9.58
N PHE A 101 -7.13 0.63 9.58
CA PHE A 101 -7.11 -0.77 10.00
C PHE A 101 -6.24 -1.62 9.08
N PHE A 102 -6.31 -1.46 7.75
CA PHE A 102 -5.40 -2.17 6.83
C PHE A 102 -3.93 -1.81 7.09
N GLU A 103 -3.64 -0.55 7.40
CA GLU A 103 -2.26 -0.12 7.68
C GLU A 103 -1.76 -0.62 9.04
N LYS A 104 -2.62 -0.73 10.06
CA LYS A 104 -2.25 -1.12 11.42
C LYS A 104 -2.33 -2.62 11.68
N PHE A 105 -3.13 -3.35 10.90
CA PHE A 105 -3.34 -4.80 11.04
C PHE A 105 -2.72 -5.60 9.89
N LYS A 106 -1.60 -5.13 9.31
CA LYS A 106 -0.92 -5.79 8.18
C LYS A 106 -0.54 -7.25 8.41
N GLU A 107 -0.28 -7.60 9.66
CA GLU A 107 0.11 -8.96 10.07
C GLU A 107 -1.08 -9.86 10.41
N LYS A 108 -2.31 -9.32 10.39
CA LYS A 108 -3.53 -10.09 10.61
C LYS A 108 -4.14 -10.49 9.28
N ASP A 109 -4.70 -11.69 9.22
CA ASP A 109 -5.52 -12.10 8.09
C ASP A 109 -6.94 -11.51 8.15
N GLU A 110 -7.69 -11.68 7.07
CA GLU A 110 -9.05 -11.18 6.95
C GLU A 110 -9.99 -11.74 8.02
N GLN A 111 -9.89 -13.02 8.36
CA GLN A 111 -10.76 -13.64 9.35
C GLN A 111 -10.46 -13.12 10.75
N GLU A 112 -9.19 -12.90 11.07
CA GLU A 112 -8.78 -12.30 12.33
C GLU A 112 -9.33 -10.87 12.48
N VAL A 113 -9.26 -10.06 11.43
CA VAL A 113 -9.80 -8.68 11.44
C VAL A 113 -11.33 -8.70 11.54
N LEU A 114 -12.04 -9.54 10.76
CA LEU A 114 -13.50 -9.66 10.83
C LEU A 114 -13.98 -10.13 12.21
N THR A 115 -13.31 -11.14 12.77
CA THR A 115 -13.61 -11.67 14.10
C THR A 115 -13.41 -10.59 15.16
N MET A 116 -12.32 -9.83 15.05
CA MET A 116 -12.06 -8.70 15.94
C MET A 116 -13.19 -7.67 15.83
N LEU A 117 -13.57 -7.23 14.63
CA LEU A 117 -14.59 -6.19 14.44
C LEU A 117 -16.02 -6.65 14.75
N GLN A 118 -16.27 -7.94 14.92
CA GLN A 118 -17.59 -8.54 15.19
C GLN A 118 -18.65 -8.13 14.15
N THR A 119 -18.24 -7.97 12.89
CA THR A 119 -19.13 -7.45 11.83
C THR A 119 -19.91 -8.55 11.14
N LEU A 120 -21.20 -8.31 10.94
CA LEU A 120 -22.08 -9.19 10.13
C LEU A 120 -21.94 -8.91 8.63
N THR A 121 -21.46 -7.71 8.26
CA THR A 121 -21.14 -7.35 6.88
C THR A 121 -19.68 -7.73 6.60
N PRO A 122 -19.41 -8.55 5.58
CA PRO A 122 -18.04 -8.85 5.16
C PRO A 122 -17.32 -7.55 4.74
N LEU A 123 -16.06 -7.36 5.16
CA LEU A 123 -15.23 -6.21 4.76
C LEU A 123 -15.12 -6.11 3.23
N GLU A 124 -15.33 -7.22 2.54
CA GLU A 124 -15.37 -7.39 1.09
C GLU A 124 -16.42 -6.50 0.40
N GLU A 125 -17.47 -6.07 1.11
CA GLU A 125 -18.49 -5.16 0.58
C GLU A 125 -18.07 -3.69 0.64
N THR A 126 -17.04 -3.37 1.43
CA THR A 126 -16.57 -2.00 1.63
C THR A 126 -15.92 -1.46 0.36
N LEU A 127 -15.99 -0.14 0.15
CA LEU A 127 -15.38 0.49 -1.02
C LEU A 127 -13.85 0.46 -0.95
N ALA A 128 -13.27 0.59 0.24
CA ALA A 128 -11.81 0.55 0.39
C ALA A 128 -11.26 -0.84 0.06
N TYR A 129 -11.87 -1.90 0.59
CA TYR A 129 -11.45 -3.28 0.31
C TYR A 129 -11.53 -3.60 -1.19
N ARG A 130 -12.68 -3.32 -1.84
CA ARG A 130 -12.85 -3.60 -3.28
C ARG A 130 -11.80 -2.93 -4.14
N ASN A 131 -11.44 -1.69 -3.82
CA ASN A 131 -10.40 -0.95 -4.55
C ASN A 131 -9.01 -1.55 -4.35
N ILE A 132 -8.65 -1.92 -3.12
CA ILE A 132 -7.36 -2.53 -2.80
C ILE A 132 -7.25 -3.91 -3.46
N PHE A 133 -8.28 -4.74 -3.31
CA PHE A 133 -8.35 -6.07 -3.89
C PHE A 133 -8.28 -6.03 -5.42
N ALA A 134 -9.02 -5.12 -6.07
CA ALA A 134 -8.96 -4.96 -7.53
C ALA A 134 -7.56 -4.60 -8.03
N LYS A 135 -6.86 -3.67 -7.34
CA LYS A 135 -5.47 -3.33 -7.67
C LYS A 135 -4.53 -4.52 -7.47
N GLY A 136 -4.69 -5.26 -6.38
CA GLY A 136 -3.91 -6.46 -6.08
C GLY A 136 -4.10 -7.55 -7.15
N LYS A 137 -5.34 -7.80 -7.57
CA LYS A 137 -5.67 -8.74 -8.65
C LYS A 137 -4.98 -8.34 -9.97
N ILE A 138 -5.09 -7.08 -10.37
CA ILE A 138 -4.45 -6.58 -11.61
C ILE A 138 -2.92 -6.75 -11.54
N ALA A 139 -2.30 -6.39 -10.42
CA ALA A 139 -0.86 -6.56 -10.23
C ALA A 139 -0.43 -8.04 -10.28
N GLY A 140 -1.20 -8.91 -9.63
CA GLY A 140 -0.97 -10.36 -9.64
C GLY A 140 -1.12 -10.98 -11.03
N GLU A 141 -2.15 -10.59 -11.78
CA GLU A 141 -2.34 -11.04 -13.17
C GLU A 141 -1.19 -10.59 -14.07
N MET A 142 -0.76 -9.33 -13.98
CA MET A 142 0.39 -8.83 -14.76
C MET A 142 1.69 -9.58 -14.41
N LEU A 143 1.95 -9.81 -13.11
CA LEU A 143 3.12 -10.56 -12.67
C LEU A 143 3.07 -12.01 -13.17
N GLY A 144 1.91 -12.65 -13.08
CA GLY A 144 1.67 -14.01 -13.56
C GLY A 144 1.91 -14.14 -15.06
N ILE A 145 1.38 -13.20 -15.86
CA ILE A 145 1.59 -13.15 -17.31
C ILE A 145 3.08 -12.96 -17.63
N SER A 146 3.75 -12.00 -16.98
CA SER A 146 5.17 -11.73 -17.22
C SER A 146 6.05 -12.93 -16.88
N LYS A 147 5.81 -13.57 -15.72
CA LYS A 147 6.55 -14.76 -15.29
C LYS A 147 6.27 -15.94 -16.22
N GLY A 148 5.01 -16.19 -16.58
CA GLY A 148 4.63 -17.26 -17.50
C GLY A 148 5.23 -17.10 -18.90
N LYS A 149 5.31 -15.85 -19.40
CA LYS A 149 5.99 -15.55 -20.67
C LYS A 149 7.48 -15.88 -20.60
N ALA A 150 8.18 -15.41 -19.56
CA ALA A 150 9.61 -15.69 -19.39
C ALA A 150 9.91 -17.19 -19.24
N GLU A 151 9.14 -17.91 -18.41
CA GLU A 151 9.29 -19.36 -18.26
C GLU A 151 9.03 -20.11 -19.57
N GLY A 152 8.04 -19.66 -20.34
CA GLY A 152 7.72 -20.19 -21.67
C GLY A 152 8.85 -19.97 -22.68
N GLU A 153 9.41 -18.76 -22.74
CA GLU A 153 10.55 -18.40 -23.60
C GLU A 153 11.78 -19.25 -23.27
N THR A 154 12.16 -19.34 -21.99
CA THR A 154 13.26 -20.19 -21.52
C THR A 154 13.08 -21.65 -21.94
N LEU A 155 11.90 -22.22 -21.67
CA LEU A 155 11.62 -23.62 -21.97
C LEU A 155 11.62 -23.88 -23.48
N MET A 156 11.09 -22.94 -24.27
CA MET A 156 11.08 -23.05 -25.73
C MET A 156 12.51 -22.94 -26.30
N LEU A 157 13.31 -21.98 -25.83
CA LEU A 157 14.68 -21.80 -26.28
C LEU A 157 15.55 -23.02 -25.96
N LYS A 158 15.44 -23.59 -24.75
CA LYS A 158 16.12 -24.85 -24.38
C LYS A 158 15.76 -25.98 -25.36
N LYS A 159 14.48 -26.14 -25.71
CA LYS A 159 14.02 -27.15 -26.69
C LYS A 159 14.58 -26.90 -28.08
N GLN A 160 14.60 -25.66 -28.54
CA GLN A 160 15.14 -25.30 -29.85
C GLN A 160 16.66 -25.54 -29.92
N ILE A 161 17.41 -25.14 -28.89
CA ILE A 161 18.85 -25.38 -28.77
C ILE A 161 19.16 -26.87 -28.81
N LEU A 162 18.43 -27.68 -28.01
CA LEU A 162 18.60 -29.12 -28.01
C LEU A 162 18.31 -29.74 -29.39
N ARG A 163 17.31 -29.23 -30.12
CA ARG A 163 16.98 -29.70 -31.47
C ARG A 163 18.04 -29.34 -32.51
N LYS A 164 18.55 -28.10 -32.49
CA LYS A 164 19.53 -27.59 -33.46
C LYS A 164 20.92 -28.16 -33.20
N PHE A 165 21.43 -27.98 -31.98
CA PHE A 165 22.81 -28.31 -31.62
C PHE A 165 22.98 -29.72 -31.04
N LYS A 166 21.88 -30.49 -30.88
CA LYS A 166 21.84 -31.88 -30.35
C LYS A 166 22.27 -32.04 -28.90
N THR A 167 22.77 -30.99 -28.27
CA THR A 167 23.20 -30.99 -26.87
C THR A 167 22.81 -29.68 -26.20
N LEU A 168 22.48 -29.75 -24.91
CA LEU A 168 22.31 -28.60 -24.03
C LEU A 168 23.22 -28.81 -22.82
N PRO A 169 24.49 -28.38 -22.90
CA PRO A 169 25.43 -28.55 -21.80
C PRO A 169 25.02 -27.69 -20.59
N LYS A 170 25.39 -28.15 -19.39
CA LYS A 170 24.97 -27.54 -18.11
C LYS A 170 25.28 -26.03 -18.01
N TRP A 171 26.38 -25.57 -18.59
CA TRP A 171 26.72 -24.15 -18.59
C TRP A 171 25.71 -23.31 -19.39
N ALA A 172 25.25 -23.81 -20.53
CA ALA A 172 24.28 -23.13 -21.39
C ALA A 172 22.90 -23.12 -20.73
N GLU A 173 22.53 -24.24 -20.11
CA GLU A 173 21.29 -24.33 -19.35
C GLU A 173 21.23 -23.29 -18.22
N GLN A 174 22.30 -23.19 -17.43
CA GLN A 174 22.40 -22.22 -16.34
C GLN A 174 22.41 -20.77 -16.83
N GLN A 175 22.97 -20.51 -18.01
CA GLN A 175 22.98 -19.18 -18.62
C GLN A 175 21.57 -18.79 -19.08
N ILE A 176 20.83 -19.73 -19.69
CA ILE A 176 19.44 -19.52 -20.12
C ILE A 176 18.50 -19.32 -18.94
N ASP A 177 18.66 -20.07 -17.85
CA ASP A 177 17.82 -19.95 -16.65
C ASP A 177 17.99 -18.62 -15.91
N LYS A 178 19.11 -17.93 -16.13
CA LYS A 178 19.41 -16.63 -15.50
C LYS A 178 19.20 -15.45 -16.44
N ALA A 179 18.91 -15.72 -17.70
CA ALA A 179 18.75 -14.69 -18.71
C ALA A 179 17.47 -13.89 -18.48
N ASN A 180 17.54 -12.58 -18.76
CA ASN A 180 16.33 -11.76 -18.81
C ASN A 180 15.59 -11.97 -20.15
N SER A 181 14.33 -11.53 -20.23
CA SER A 181 13.51 -11.71 -21.45
C SER A 181 14.16 -11.18 -22.72
N LYS A 182 14.91 -10.07 -22.65
CA LYS A 182 15.55 -9.50 -23.83
C LYS A 182 16.68 -10.38 -24.36
N GLN A 183 17.46 -10.99 -23.47
CA GLN A 183 18.47 -11.97 -23.84
C GLN A 183 17.84 -13.22 -24.45
N LEU A 184 16.77 -13.74 -23.85
CA LEU A 184 16.04 -14.90 -24.36
C LEU A 184 15.46 -14.64 -25.75
N GLU A 185 14.88 -13.46 -25.99
CA GLU A 185 14.31 -13.04 -27.27
C GLU A 185 15.41 -12.91 -28.34
N ASN A 186 16.51 -12.23 -28.04
CA ASN A 186 17.67 -12.13 -28.95
C ASN A 186 18.21 -13.50 -29.35
N TRP A 187 18.37 -14.41 -28.38
CA TRP A 187 18.83 -15.77 -28.67
C TRP A 187 17.78 -16.58 -29.44
N ALA A 188 16.49 -16.36 -29.23
CA ALA A 188 15.44 -17.01 -30.01
C ALA A 188 15.41 -16.53 -31.47
N GLU A 189 15.66 -15.25 -31.73
CA GLU A 189 15.74 -14.69 -33.09
C GLU A 189 16.98 -15.20 -33.83
N ASN A 190 18.14 -15.17 -33.17
CA ASN A 190 19.42 -15.55 -33.77
C ASN A 190 19.65 -17.08 -33.80
N ILE A 191 18.72 -17.88 -33.27
CA ILE A 191 18.92 -19.33 -33.15
C ILE A 191 19.14 -20.00 -34.48
N PHE A 192 18.57 -19.50 -35.57
CA PHE A 192 18.71 -20.12 -36.89
C PHE A 192 20.00 -19.69 -37.59
N ASP A 193 20.50 -18.48 -37.30
CA ASP A 193 21.70 -17.92 -37.91
C ASP A 193 23.00 -18.34 -37.21
N ALA A 194 22.96 -18.62 -35.91
CA ALA A 194 24.16 -18.98 -35.15
C ALA A 194 24.74 -20.34 -35.56
N GLU A 195 26.02 -20.40 -35.94
CA GLU A 195 26.68 -21.65 -36.34
C GLU A 195 27.00 -22.55 -35.14
N THR A 196 27.21 -21.94 -33.97
CA THR A 196 27.57 -22.65 -32.74
C THR A 196 26.76 -22.18 -31.54
N LEU A 197 26.58 -23.06 -30.55
CA LEU A 197 25.92 -22.71 -29.30
C LEU A 197 26.63 -21.59 -28.54
N LYS A 198 27.97 -21.53 -28.63
CA LYS A 198 28.75 -20.47 -27.99
C LYS A 198 28.52 -19.11 -28.67
N GLN A 199 28.41 -19.09 -29.99
CA GLN A 199 28.05 -17.87 -30.75
C GLN A 199 26.61 -17.42 -30.47
N LEU A 200 25.69 -18.36 -30.26
CA LEU A 200 24.32 -18.01 -29.92
C LEU A 200 24.22 -17.32 -28.55
N LEU A 201 24.96 -17.84 -27.56
CA LEU A 201 24.91 -17.38 -26.17
C LEU A 201 26.04 -16.38 -25.82
N SER A 202 26.71 -15.80 -26.82
CA SER A 202 27.82 -14.84 -26.61
C SER A 202 27.38 -13.38 -26.44
N ASP A 203 26.08 -13.11 -26.49
CA ASP A 203 25.49 -11.80 -26.19
C ASP A 203 24.94 -11.72 -24.75
#